data_AF-A0A6A4KHY6-F1
#
_entry.id   AF-A0A6A4KHY6-F1
#
_cell.length_a   1.000
_cell.length_b   1.000
_cell.length_c   1.000
_cell.angle_alpha   90.00
_cell.angle_beta   90.00
_cell.angle_gamma   90.00
#
_symmetry.space_group_name_H-M   'P 1'
#
loop_
_entity.id
_entity.type
_entity.pdbx_description
1 polymer ?
#
loop_
_entity_poly.entity_id
_entity_poly.type
_entity_poly.pdbx_seq_one_letter_code
_entity_poly.pdbx_strand_id
1 'polypeptide(L)'
;MADEAKAKGNTAFSAGNYTDAVRHFTDAIVVFPDNHVLYSNRSAAHASLNQYAEALSDAQKTVELKPDWPKGYSRLGATHVGLRSYDDAVSSYRKGLDPTN
;
A
#
# COMPACT_ATOMS: atom_id res chain seq x y z
N MET A 1 -20.59 -1.33 1.38
CA MET A 1 -19.72 -1.67 2.54
C MET A 1 -18.24 -1.55 2.14
N ALA A 2 -17.30 -1.47 3.08
CA ALA A 2 -15.86 -1.36 2.79
C ALA A 2 -15.36 -2.47 1.84
N ASP A 3 -15.92 -3.67 2.00
CA ASP A 3 -15.55 -4.83 1.20
C ASP A 3 -15.92 -4.70 -0.28
N GLU A 4 -17.02 -4.02 -0.60
CA GLU A 4 -17.44 -3.82 -1.99
C GLU A 4 -16.52 -2.81 -2.71
N ALA A 5 -16.15 -1.72 -2.03
CA ALA A 5 -15.26 -0.71 -2.59
C ALA A 5 -13.83 -1.27 -2.76
N LYS A 6 -13.36 -2.06 -1.77
CA LYS A 6 -12.12 -2.84 -1.85
C LYS A 6 -12.15 -3.83 -3.01
N ALA A 7 -13.26 -4.54 -3.22
CA ALA A 7 -13.40 -5.52 -4.29
C ALA A 7 -13.27 -4.88 -5.68
N LYS A 8 -13.91 -3.73 -5.92
CA LYS A 8 -13.80 -2.99 -7.19
C LYS A 8 -12.35 -2.61 -7.49
N GLY A 9 -11.64 -2.06 -6.51
CA GLY A 9 -10.21 -1.73 -6.65
C GLY A 9 -9.34 -2.97 -6.90
N ASN A 10 -9.59 -4.07 -6.20
CA ASN A 10 -8.85 -5.33 -6.40
C ASN A 10 -9.10 -5.94 -7.78
N THR A 11 -10.33 -5.87 -8.29
CA THR A 11 -10.67 -6.34 -9.64
C THR A 11 -9.94 -5.51 -10.69
N ALA A 12 -9.97 -4.17 -10.59
CA ALA A 12 -9.23 -3.30 -11.49
C ALA A 12 -7.72 -3.55 -11.44
N PHE A 13 -7.17 -3.75 -10.23
CA PHE A 13 -5.76 -4.07 -10.03
C PHE A 13 -5.39 -5.40 -10.71
N SER A 14 -6.21 -6.44 -10.54
CA SER A 14 -5.98 -7.76 -11.13
C SER A 14 -6.09 -7.76 -12.65
N ALA A 15 -6.87 -6.84 -13.21
CA ALA A 15 -6.98 -6.61 -14.65
C ALA A 15 -5.81 -5.77 -15.22
N GLY A 16 -4.87 -5.30 -14.39
CA GLY A 16 -3.78 -4.41 -14.80
C GLY A 16 -4.21 -2.95 -14.99
N ASN A 17 -5.48 -2.61 -14.71
CA ASN A 17 -6.01 -1.26 -14.81
C ASN A 17 -5.68 -0.47 -13.53
N TYR A 18 -4.39 -0.20 -13.32
CA TYR A 18 -3.90 0.38 -12.07
C TYR A 18 -4.44 1.80 -11.80
N THR A 19 -4.68 2.61 -12.84
CA THR A 19 -5.28 3.94 -12.70
C THR A 19 -6.70 3.85 -12.10
N ASP A 20 -7.52 2.92 -12.60
CA ASP A 20 -8.85 2.69 -12.03
C ASP A 20 -8.77 2.08 -10.63
N ALA A 21 -7.80 1.21 -10.38
CA ALA A 21 -7.56 0.68 -9.04
C ALA A 21 -7.27 1.81 -8.03
N VAL A 22 -6.38 2.76 -8.38
CA VAL A 22 -6.09 3.95 -7.55
C VAL A 22 -7.36 4.75 -7.29
N ARG A 23 -8.18 5.00 -8.33
CA ARG A 23 -9.43 5.75 -8.19
C ARG A 23 -10.40 5.03 -7.24
N HIS A 24 -10.64 3.74 -7.44
CA HIS A 24 -11.51 2.94 -6.59
C HIS A 24 -11.04 2.87 -5.14
N PHE A 25 -9.74 2.71 -4.89
CA PHE A 25 -9.21 2.73 -3.53
C PHE A 25 -9.30 4.12 -2.90
N THR A 26 -9.13 5.19 -3.68
CA THR A 26 -9.30 6.56 -3.19
C THR A 26 -10.74 6.83 -2.76
N ASP A 27 -11.72 6.45 -3.58
CA ASP A 27 -13.14 6.54 -3.23
C ASP A 27 -13.45 5.71 -1.96
N ALA A 28 -12.85 4.52 -1.84
CA ALA A 28 -13.02 3.66 -0.67
C ALA A 28 -12.43 4.28 0.61
N ILE A 29 -11.27 4.93 0.51
CA ILE A 29 -10.57 5.57 1.64
C ILE A 29 -11.37 6.75 2.19
N VAL A 30 -12.09 7.50 1.35
CA VAL A 30 -12.97 8.58 1.81
C VAL A 30 -14.03 8.06 2.78
N VAL A 31 -14.54 6.84 2.56
CA VAL A 31 -15.57 6.23 3.40
C VAL A 31 -14.95 5.46 4.59
N PHE A 32 -13.75 4.89 4.41
CA PHE A 32 -13.07 4.06 5.42
C PHE A 32 -11.61 4.51 5.61
N PRO A 33 -11.38 5.69 6.22
CA PRO A 33 -10.05 6.31 6.29
C PRO A 33 -9.06 5.58 7.22
N ASP A 34 -9.55 4.69 8.09
CA ASP A 34 -8.68 3.92 9.01
C ASP A 34 -8.40 2.50 8.50
N ASN A 35 -8.83 2.16 7.28
CA ASN A 35 -8.62 0.84 6.72
C ASN A 35 -7.24 0.73 6.05
N HIS A 36 -6.24 0.29 6.82
CA HIS A 36 -4.86 0.07 6.37
C HIS A 36 -4.74 -0.80 5.09
N VAL A 37 -5.68 -1.72 4.83
CA VAL A 37 -5.65 -2.56 3.62
C VAL A 37 -5.89 -1.74 2.36
N LEU A 38 -6.75 -0.72 2.42
CA LEU A 38 -7.01 0.16 1.28
C LEU A 38 -5.77 0.96 0.90
N TYR A 39 -5.06 1.52 1.89
CA TYR A 39 -3.77 2.18 1.67
C TYR A 39 -2.72 1.23 1.12
N SER A 40 -2.59 0.01 1.67
CA SER A 40 -1.65 -0.99 1.13
C SER A 40 -1.93 -1.34 -0.33
N ASN A 41 -3.20 -1.43 -0.72
CA ASN A 41 -3.57 -1.77 -2.09
C ASN A 41 -3.42 -0.58 -3.04
N ARG A 42 -3.72 0.64 -2.60
CA ARG A 42 -3.47 1.85 -3.38
C ARG A 42 -1.98 2.13 -3.55
N SER A 43 -1.18 1.87 -2.51
CA SER A 43 0.29 1.87 -2.58
C SER A 43 0.80 0.94 -3.67
N ALA A 44 0.31 -0.31 -3.71
CA ALA A 44 0.68 -1.26 -4.76
C ALA A 44 0.27 -0.77 -6.15
N ALA A 45 -0.92 -0.17 -6.29
CA ALA A 45 -1.40 0.37 -7.57
C ALA A 45 -0.53 1.54 -8.07
N HIS A 46 -0.16 2.46 -7.18
CA HIS A 46 0.78 3.54 -7.49
C HIS A 46 2.16 3.00 -7.87
N ALA A 47 2.69 2.01 -7.15
CA ALA A 47 3.96 1.39 -7.48
C ALA A 47 3.93 0.72 -8.87
N SER A 48 2.84 0.04 -9.23
CA SER A 48 2.64 -0.52 -10.58
C SER A 48 2.58 0.54 -11.69
N LEU A 49 2.27 1.79 -11.35
CA LEU A 49 2.32 2.95 -12.23
C LEU A 49 3.67 3.70 -12.19
N ASN A 50 4.67 3.18 -11.46
CA ASN A 50 5.94 3.86 -11.14
C ASN A 50 5.77 5.20 -10.39
N GLN A 51 4.64 5.41 -9.74
CA GLN A 51 4.32 6.57 -8.89
C GLN A 51 4.81 6.31 -7.47
N TYR A 52 6.13 6.18 -7.31
CA TYR A 52 6.71 5.68 -6.07
C TYR A 52 6.60 6.67 -4.89
N ALA A 53 6.49 7.97 -5.14
CA ALA A 53 6.30 8.95 -4.06
C ALA A 53 4.91 8.81 -3.41
N GLU A 54 3.86 8.65 -4.22
CA GLU A 54 2.49 8.40 -3.79
C GLU A 54 2.38 7.03 -3.13
N ALA A 55 3.02 6.01 -3.73
CA ALA A 55 3.08 4.69 -3.14
C ALA A 55 3.74 4.69 -1.74
N LEU A 56 4.70 5.60 -1.51
CA LEU A 56 5.44 5.68 -0.25
C LEU A 56 4.54 6.25 0.84
N SER A 57 3.84 7.33 0.52
CA SER A 57 2.86 7.95 1.42
C SER A 57 1.81 6.94 1.89
N ASP A 58 1.24 6.17 0.97
CA ASP A 58 0.25 5.14 1.30
C ASP A 58 0.87 3.97 2.10
N ALA A 59 2.10 3.55 1.79
CA ALA A 59 2.78 2.51 2.55
C ALA A 59 3.10 2.95 3.98
N GLN A 60 3.52 4.22 4.17
CA GLN A 60 3.74 4.82 5.48
C GLN A 60 2.44 4.89 6.27
N LYS A 61 1.34 5.33 5.64
CA LYS A 61 0.03 5.35 6.31
C LYS A 61 -0.45 3.95 6.69
N THR A 62 -0.13 2.94 5.88
CA THR A 62 -0.44 1.54 6.20
C THR A 62 0.22 1.09 7.51
N VAL A 63 1.53 1.34 7.68
CA VAL A 63 2.26 0.95 8.89
C VAL A 63 1.95 1.84 10.09
N GLU A 64 1.52 3.09 9.87
CA GLU A 64 0.99 3.97 10.92
C GLU A 64 -0.33 3.43 11.49
N LEU A 65 -1.26 3.02 10.60
CA LEU A 65 -2.56 2.48 10.99
C LEU A 65 -2.47 1.06 11.58
N LYS A 66 -1.50 0.26 11.12
CA LYS A 66 -1.35 -1.14 11.52
C LYS A 66 0.13 -1.53 11.61
N PRO A 67 0.83 -1.15 12.71
CA PRO A 67 2.26 -1.41 12.89
C PRO A 67 2.58 -2.89 13.10
N ASP A 68 1.61 -3.70 13.51
CA ASP A 68 1.73 -5.15 13.72
C ASP A 68 1.40 -5.97 12.47
N TRP A 69 1.40 -5.33 11.29
CA TRP A 69 1.08 -6.00 10.03
C TRP A 69 2.27 -6.08 9.08
N PRO A 70 2.95 -7.24 9.00
CA PRO A 70 4.14 -7.45 8.15
C PRO A 70 3.98 -7.03 6.69
N LYS A 71 2.76 -7.15 6.13
CA LYS A 71 2.49 -6.77 4.74
C LYS A 71 2.61 -5.26 4.51
N GLY A 72 2.32 -4.42 5.50
CA GLY A 72 2.53 -2.98 5.42
C GLY A 72 4.00 -2.62 5.21
N TYR A 73 4.89 -3.26 5.98
CA TYR A 73 6.34 -3.10 5.83
C TYR A 73 6.87 -3.67 4.52
N SER A 74 6.26 -4.74 4.02
CA SER A 74 6.58 -5.27 2.69
C SER A 74 6.24 -4.25 1.59
N ARG A 75 5.14 -3.48 1.73
CA ARG A 75 4.82 -2.38 0.82
C ARG A 75 5.82 -1.24 0.93
N LEU A 76 6.16 -0.85 2.16
CA LEU A 76 7.12 0.21 2.43
C LEU A 76 8.50 -0.10 1.82
N GLY A 77 9.00 -1.32 2.04
CA GLY A 77 10.24 -1.80 1.46
C GLY A 77 10.21 -1.83 -0.07
N ALA A 78 9.12 -2.32 -0.68
CA ALA A 78 8.97 -2.36 -2.13
C ALA A 78 8.99 -0.97 -2.75
N THR A 79 8.33 0.00 -2.12
CA THR A 79 8.35 1.38 -2.60
C THR A 79 9.74 2.01 -2.46
N HIS A 80 10.44 1.79 -1.36
CA HIS A 80 11.83 2.27 -1.22
C HIS A 80 12.77 1.67 -2.27
N VAL A 81 12.58 0.40 -2.66
CA VAL A 81 13.29 -0.19 -3.81
C VAL A 81 12.98 0.57 -5.11
N GLY A 82 11.71 0.88 -5.37
CA GLY A 82 11.30 1.67 -6.53
C GLY A 82 11.92 3.09 -6.56
N LEU A 83 12.09 3.69 -5.38
CA LEU A 83 12.79 4.97 -5.20
C LEU A 83 14.32 4.86 -5.22
N ARG A 84 14.88 3.65 -5.29
CA ARG A 84 16.32 3.35 -5.16
C ARG A 84 16.92 3.73 -3.79
N SER A 85 16.08 3.86 -2.77
CA SER A 85 16.48 4.05 -1.37
C SER A 85 16.71 2.69 -0.71
N TYR A 86 17.79 2.01 -1.07
CA TYR A 86 18.00 0.61 -0.68
C TYR A 86 18.20 0.41 0.83
N ASP A 87 18.83 1.35 1.52
CA ASP A 87 19.02 1.27 2.99
C ASP A 87 17.67 1.32 3.73
N ASP A 88 16.78 2.23 3.30
CA ASP A 88 15.43 2.34 3.85
C ASP A 88 14.57 1.11 3.52
N ALA A 89 14.77 0.53 2.33
CA ALA A 89 14.10 -0.71 1.95
C ALA A 89 14.50 -1.86 2.88
N VAL A 90 15.80 -2.04 3.13
CA VAL A 90 16.32 -3.06 4.06
C VAL A 90 15.77 -2.84 5.47
N SER A 91 15.77 -1.59 5.95
CA SER A 91 15.21 -1.24 7.26
C SER A 91 13.72 -1.61 7.35
N SER A 92 12.95 -1.28 6.32
CA SER A 92 11.52 -1.60 6.23
C SER A 92 11.27 -3.11 6.26
N TYR A 93 11.97 -3.88 5.43
CA TYR A 93 11.82 -5.33 5.41
C TYR A 93 12.23 -5.99 6.73
N ARG A 94 13.31 -5.51 7.38
CA ARG A 94 13.72 -6.01 8.69
C ARG A 94 12.63 -5.82 9.74
N LYS A 95 12.00 -4.64 9.79
CA LYS A 95 10.85 -4.39 10.68
C LYS A 95 9.68 -5.33 10.37
N GLY A 96 9.38 -5.56 9.09
CA GLY A 96 8.32 -6.49 8.69
C GLY A 96 8.57 -7.96 9.06
N LEU A 97 9.83 -8.35 9.29
CA LEU A 97 10.22 -9.69 9.72
C LEU A 97 10.37 -9.81 11.25
N ASP A 98 10.31 -8.70 11.97
CA ASP A 98 10.42 -8.70 13.42
C ASP A 98 9.15 -9.33 14.02
N PRO A 99 9.27 -10.46 14.74
CA PRO A 99 8.11 -11.14 15.34
C PRO A 99 7.50 -10.36 16.49
N THR A 100 8.13 -9.27 16.95
CA THR A 100 7.63 -8.39 18.02
C THR A 100 6.81 -7.22 17.51
N ASN A 101 6.74 -7.04 16.18
CA ASN A 101 6.03 -5.95 15.55
C ASN A 101 4.51 -6.12 15.63
#